data_AF-A0A9E4GF39-F1
#
_entry.id   AF-A0A9E4GF39-F1
#
_cell.length_a   1.000
_cell.length_b   1.000
_cell.length_c   1.000
_cell.angle_alpha   90.00
_cell.angle_beta   90.00
_cell.angle_gamma   90.00
#
_symmetry.space_group_name_H-M   'P 1'
#
loop_
_entity.id
_entity.type
_entity.pdbx_description
1 polymer ?
#
loop_
_entity_poly.entity_id
_entity_poly.type
_entity_poly.pdbx_seq_one_letter_code
_entity_poly.pdbx_strand_id
1 'polypeptide(L)'
;MAQLNAQEFTDLITRLVEHLGLAQFHARLLKANALVSRKRPAGASALATQLYQLSAGLRRQHAARYAVEMLWQEMLSSKMDEEHSATVEALAEGVNTCLSERLEVVPDKRADLLVALGAYYRALAASSSEETAYLEMLLRASTSVAQFLRQHKDELSAAVAESVAATGEEVEG
;
A
#
# COMPACT_ATOMS: atom_id res chain seq x y z
N MET A 1 11.30 -0.34 -5.20
CA MET A 1 10.18 -0.44 -4.26
C MET A 1 10.52 0.36 -3.03
N ALA A 2 9.59 1.18 -2.56
CA ALA A 2 9.82 2.05 -1.44
C ALA A 2 10.01 1.27 -0.16
N GLN A 3 10.75 1.87 0.76
CA GLN A 3 11.04 1.31 2.06
C GLN A 3 10.00 1.83 3.02
N LEU A 4 9.18 0.95 3.58
CA LEU A 4 8.23 1.33 4.62
C LEU A 4 9.00 1.75 5.89
N ASN A 5 8.61 2.87 6.47
CA ASN A 5 9.10 3.25 7.79
C ASN A 5 8.47 2.33 8.87
N ALA A 6 8.91 2.47 10.12
CA ALA A 6 8.45 1.59 11.20
C ALA A 6 6.94 1.70 11.46
N GLN A 7 6.38 2.90 11.34
CA GLN A 7 4.95 3.14 11.51
C GLN A 7 4.15 2.54 10.35
N GLU A 8 4.52 2.86 9.10
CA GLU A 8 3.86 2.34 7.91
C GLU A 8 3.88 0.81 7.85
N PHE A 9 5.00 0.20 8.27
CA PHE A 9 5.09 -1.25 8.39
C PHE A 9 4.19 -1.79 9.51
N THR A 10 4.07 -1.09 10.62
CA THR A 10 3.14 -1.47 11.70
C THR A 10 1.69 -1.39 11.24
N ASP A 11 1.34 -0.36 10.47
CA ASP A 11 0.01 -0.19 9.91
C ASP A 11 -0.29 -1.32 8.91
N LEU A 12 0.65 -1.66 8.03
CA LEU A 12 0.57 -2.81 7.11
C LEU A 12 0.27 -4.11 7.86
N ILE A 13 1.04 -4.42 8.91
CA ILE A 13 0.84 -5.64 9.71
C ILE A 13 -0.49 -5.61 10.45
N THR A 14 -0.92 -4.44 10.94
CA THR A 14 -2.21 -4.28 11.61
C THR A 14 -3.36 -4.62 10.67
N ARG A 15 -3.33 -4.11 9.43
CA ARG A 15 -4.34 -4.43 8.40
C ARG A 15 -4.38 -5.92 8.04
N LEU A 16 -3.23 -6.56 7.91
CA LEU A 16 -3.16 -8.01 7.69
C LEU A 16 -3.75 -8.82 8.86
N VAL A 17 -3.49 -8.37 10.10
CA VAL A 17 -4.06 -8.99 11.30
C VAL A 17 -5.55 -8.73 11.42
N GLU A 18 -6.05 -7.56 11.03
CA GLU A 18 -7.49 -7.27 10.97
C GLU A 18 -8.21 -8.15 9.95
N HIS A 19 -7.60 -8.38 8.79
CA HIS A 19 -8.17 -9.21 7.74
C HIS A 19 -8.19 -10.72 8.09
N LEU A 20 -7.08 -11.27 8.58
CA LEU A 20 -6.94 -12.72 8.82
C LEU A 20 -7.21 -13.12 10.27
N GLY A 21 -7.16 -12.17 11.21
CA GLY A 21 -7.02 -12.45 12.62
C GLY A 21 -5.59 -12.86 13.01
N LEU A 22 -5.17 -12.47 14.22
CA LEU A 22 -3.79 -12.67 14.71
C LEU A 22 -3.34 -14.14 14.70
N ALA A 23 -4.26 -15.08 15.00
CA ALA A 23 -3.93 -16.50 15.05
C ALA A 23 -3.61 -17.07 13.66
N GLN A 24 -4.46 -16.77 12.67
CA GLN A 24 -4.28 -17.26 11.31
C GLN A 24 -3.05 -16.61 10.67
N PHE A 25 -2.89 -15.28 10.82
CA PHE A 25 -1.72 -14.58 10.30
C PHE A 25 -0.41 -15.17 10.86
N HIS A 26 -0.33 -15.37 12.18
CA HIS A 26 0.83 -16.01 12.81
C HIS A 26 1.09 -17.43 12.30
N ALA A 27 0.03 -18.25 12.13
CA ALA A 27 0.16 -19.61 11.59
C ALA A 27 0.69 -19.62 10.16
N ARG A 28 0.26 -18.68 9.31
CA ARG A 28 0.75 -18.53 7.93
C ARG A 28 2.21 -18.10 7.88
N LEU A 29 2.62 -17.20 8.76
CA LEU A 29 4.03 -16.81 8.91
C LEU A 29 4.92 -17.99 9.34
N LEU A 30 4.45 -18.83 10.27
CA LEU A 30 5.17 -20.04 10.66
C LEU A 30 5.29 -21.03 9.49
N LYS A 31 4.21 -21.26 8.73
CA LYS A 31 4.23 -22.14 7.55
C LYS A 31 5.22 -21.65 6.48
N ALA A 32 5.40 -20.33 6.36
CA ALA A 32 6.35 -19.71 5.45
C ALA A 32 7.79 -19.64 5.99
N ASN A 33 8.08 -20.22 7.17
CA ASN A 33 9.37 -20.08 7.87
C ASN A 33 9.78 -18.60 8.11
N ALA A 34 8.81 -17.69 8.21
CA ALA A 34 9.05 -16.27 8.44
C ALA A 34 9.43 -15.97 9.90
N LEU A 35 9.05 -16.85 10.83
CA LEU A 35 9.30 -16.73 12.26
C LEU A 35 10.03 -17.97 12.78
N VAL A 36 10.97 -17.76 13.69
CA VAL A 36 11.73 -18.86 14.34
C VAL A 36 11.01 -19.37 15.60
N SER A 37 10.28 -18.51 16.29
CA SER A 37 9.53 -18.86 17.50
C SER A 37 8.09 -19.22 17.17
N ARG A 38 7.61 -20.34 17.73
CA ARG A 38 6.19 -20.73 17.69
C ARG A 38 5.36 -20.05 18.76
N LYS A 39 5.99 -19.32 19.71
CA LYS A 39 5.27 -18.62 20.76
C LYS A 39 4.44 -17.49 20.14
N ARG A 40 3.12 -17.54 20.36
CA ARG A 40 2.20 -16.54 19.84
C ARG A 40 2.58 -15.14 20.38
N PRO A 41 2.66 -14.12 19.51
CA PRO A 41 2.90 -12.74 19.93
C PRO A 41 1.70 -12.19 20.73
N ALA A 42 1.98 -11.21 21.59
CA ALA A 42 0.96 -10.60 22.46
C ALA A 42 -0.08 -9.76 21.69
N GLY A 43 0.21 -9.36 20.45
CA GLY A 43 -0.67 -8.54 19.62
C GLY A 43 -0.02 -8.20 18.26
N ALA A 44 -0.75 -7.45 17.43
CA ALA A 44 -0.29 -7.02 16.12
C ALA A 44 1.00 -6.18 16.19
N SER A 45 1.06 -5.22 17.13
CA SER A 45 2.25 -4.36 17.32
C SER A 45 3.51 -5.17 17.66
N ALA A 46 3.42 -6.12 18.61
CA ALA A 46 4.55 -6.98 18.98
C ALA A 46 5.04 -7.83 17.79
N LEU A 47 4.10 -8.33 16.98
CA LEU A 47 4.43 -9.07 15.77
C LEU A 47 5.06 -8.17 14.70
N ALA A 48 4.54 -6.96 14.53
CA ALA A 48 5.09 -5.97 13.59
C ALA A 48 6.53 -5.61 13.94
N THR A 49 6.86 -5.38 15.21
CA THR A 49 8.24 -5.11 15.64
C THR A 49 9.19 -6.27 15.27
N GLN A 50 8.77 -7.52 15.51
CA GLN A 50 9.59 -8.70 15.18
C GLN A 50 9.80 -8.81 13.66
N LEU A 51 8.72 -8.69 12.88
CA LEU A 51 8.79 -8.77 11.42
C LEU A 51 9.58 -7.60 10.82
N TYR A 52 9.51 -6.41 11.42
CA TYR A 52 10.31 -5.25 11.01
C TYR A 52 11.79 -5.53 11.22
N GLN A 53 12.19 -6.11 12.35
CA GLN A 53 13.60 -6.45 12.61
C GLN A 53 14.14 -7.50 11.62
N LEU A 54 13.33 -8.52 11.31
CA LEU A 54 13.70 -9.60 10.40
C LEU A 54 13.80 -9.12 8.94
N SER A 55 12.80 -8.36 8.49
CA SER A 55 12.71 -7.88 7.10
C SER A 55 13.38 -6.52 6.89
N ALA A 56 13.79 -5.82 7.96
CA ALA A 56 14.14 -4.39 7.93
C ALA A 56 13.08 -3.52 7.25
N GLY A 57 11.78 -3.76 7.50
CA GLY A 57 10.70 -3.07 6.78
C GLY A 57 10.68 -3.43 5.29
N LEU A 58 10.76 -4.74 4.98
CA LEU A 58 10.80 -5.32 3.63
C LEU A 58 12.07 -5.06 2.80
N ARG A 59 13.12 -4.47 3.38
CA ARG A 59 14.39 -4.20 2.69
C ARG A 59 15.29 -5.42 2.55
N ARG A 60 15.24 -6.34 3.50
CA ARG A 60 16.07 -7.55 3.52
C ARG A 60 15.37 -8.68 2.77
N GLN A 61 16.14 -9.42 2.00
CA GLN A 61 15.70 -10.69 1.43
C GLN A 61 15.62 -11.73 2.55
N HIS A 62 14.47 -11.81 3.19
CA HIS A 62 14.18 -12.71 4.30
C HIS A 62 12.79 -13.31 4.09
N ALA A 63 12.55 -14.53 4.59
CA ALA A 63 11.25 -15.20 4.48
C ALA A 63 10.08 -14.33 4.98
N ALA A 64 10.31 -13.54 6.02
CA ALA A 64 9.35 -12.56 6.55
C ALA A 64 8.90 -11.52 5.52
N ARG A 65 9.81 -11.03 4.66
CA ARG A 65 9.45 -10.10 3.60
C ARG A 65 8.46 -10.75 2.63
N TYR A 66 8.84 -11.89 2.06
CA TYR A 66 8.04 -12.58 1.05
C TYR A 66 6.69 -13.04 1.60
N ALA A 67 6.66 -13.51 2.85
CA ALA A 67 5.42 -13.91 3.49
C ALA A 67 4.46 -12.73 3.66
N VAL A 68 4.96 -11.57 4.11
CA VAL A 68 4.14 -10.36 4.25
C VAL A 68 3.65 -9.86 2.90
N GLU A 69 4.53 -9.77 1.89
CA GLU A 69 4.16 -9.34 0.53
C GLU A 69 3.09 -10.25 -0.07
N MET A 70 3.27 -11.57 0.00
CA MET A 70 2.31 -12.55 -0.52
C MET A 70 0.95 -12.44 0.19
N LEU A 71 0.93 -12.35 1.53
CA LEU A 71 -0.30 -12.24 2.30
C LEU A 71 -1.04 -10.93 2.02
N TRP A 72 -0.29 -9.86 1.77
CA TRP A 72 -0.85 -8.58 1.36
C TRP A 72 -1.49 -8.65 -0.03
N GLN A 73 -0.80 -9.27 -1.00
CA GLN A 73 -1.36 -9.47 -2.34
C GLN A 73 -2.61 -10.33 -2.32
N GLU A 74 -2.62 -11.42 -1.56
CA GLU A 74 -3.83 -12.25 -1.40
C GLU A 74 -5.00 -11.47 -0.80
N MET A 75 -4.75 -10.64 0.21
CA MET A 75 -5.78 -9.77 0.79
C MET A 75 -6.34 -8.81 -0.26
N LEU A 76 -5.49 -8.16 -1.06
CA LEU A 76 -5.93 -7.23 -2.10
C LEU A 76 -6.67 -7.94 -3.23
N SER A 77 -6.13 -9.03 -3.77
CA SER A 77 -6.77 -9.81 -4.82
C SER A 77 -8.11 -10.39 -4.38
N SER A 78 -8.31 -10.67 -3.08
CA SER A 78 -9.61 -11.12 -2.57
C SER A 78 -10.70 -10.03 -2.60
N LYS A 79 -10.31 -8.77 -2.79
CA LYS A 79 -11.19 -7.60 -2.78
C LYS A 79 -11.44 -7.00 -4.17
N MET A 80 -10.66 -7.37 -5.17
CA MET A 80 -10.69 -6.80 -6.50
C MET A 80 -11.19 -7.83 -7.52
N ASP A 81 -12.13 -7.45 -8.38
CA ASP A 81 -12.46 -8.23 -9.57
C ASP A 81 -11.50 -7.93 -10.72
N GLU A 82 -11.65 -8.64 -11.84
CA GLU A 82 -10.76 -8.51 -13.00
C GLU A 82 -10.84 -7.12 -13.65
N GLU A 83 -12.03 -6.54 -13.75
CA GLU A 83 -12.25 -5.21 -14.34
C GLU A 83 -11.59 -4.11 -13.49
N HIS A 84 -11.75 -4.21 -12.18
CA HIS A 84 -11.14 -3.30 -11.23
C HIS A 84 -9.61 -3.45 -11.22
N SER A 85 -9.09 -4.68 -11.30
CA SER A 85 -7.65 -4.94 -11.43
C SER A 85 -7.06 -4.29 -12.70
N ALA A 86 -7.73 -4.43 -13.84
CA ALA A 86 -7.29 -3.80 -15.09
C ALA A 86 -7.31 -2.27 -15.01
N THR A 87 -8.32 -1.70 -14.34
CA THR A 87 -8.41 -0.25 -14.10
C THR A 87 -7.24 0.26 -13.25
N VAL A 88 -6.92 -0.46 -12.16
CA VAL A 88 -5.79 -0.12 -11.28
C VAL A 88 -4.46 -0.23 -12.02
N GLU A 89 -4.28 -1.22 -12.88
CA GLU A 89 -3.08 -1.37 -13.71
C GLU A 89 -2.90 -0.21 -14.69
N ALA A 90 -3.96 0.18 -15.41
CA ALA A 90 -3.93 1.32 -16.33
C ALA A 90 -3.61 2.65 -15.61
N LEU A 91 -4.15 2.84 -14.39
CA LEU A 91 -3.85 4.03 -13.58
C LEU A 91 -2.40 4.05 -13.08
N ALA A 92 -1.81 2.89 -12.79
CA ALA A 92 -0.40 2.79 -12.43
C ALA A 92 0.52 3.18 -13.59
N GLU A 93 0.14 2.89 -14.84
CA GLU A 93 0.85 3.39 -16.02
C GLU A 93 0.84 4.92 -16.07
N GLY A 94 -0.30 5.55 -15.77
CA GLY A 94 -0.43 7.01 -15.67
C GLY A 94 0.60 7.62 -14.71
N VAL A 95 0.79 7.02 -13.53
CA VAL A 95 1.83 7.42 -12.58
C VAL A 95 3.23 7.30 -13.18
N ASN A 96 3.51 6.22 -13.90
CA ASN A 96 4.81 5.99 -14.53
C ASN A 96 5.13 7.04 -15.62
N THR A 97 4.13 7.59 -16.32
CA THR A 97 4.36 8.66 -17.31
C THR A 97 4.91 9.97 -16.70
N CYS A 98 4.77 10.15 -15.39
CA CYS A 98 5.28 11.29 -14.63
C CYS A 98 6.72 11.09 -14.12
N LEU A 99 7.32 9.92 -14.38
CA LEU A 99 8.64 9.56 -13.90
C LEU A 99 9.67 9.57 -15.03
N SER A 100 10.93 9.77 -14.67
CA SER A 100 12.07 9.53 -15.55
C SER A 100 12.30 8.03 -15.73
N GLU A 101 13.18 7.66 -16.67
CA GLU A 101 13.63 6.27 -16.85
C GLU A 101 14.26 5.67 -15.58
N ARG A 102 14.74 6.51 -14.66
CA ARG A 102 15.29 6.10 -13.36
C ARG A 102 14.23 6.02 -12.25
N LEU A 103 12.95 6.14 -12.60
CA LEU A 103 11.81 6.17 -11.69
C LEU A 103 11.86 7.35 -10.69
N GLU A 104 12.44 8.45 -11.11
CA GLU A 104 12.49 9.71 -10.35
C GLU A 104 11.35 10.64 -10.81
N VAL A 105 10.74 11.36 -9.88
CA VAL A 105 9.70 12.34 -10.21
C VAL A 105 10.27 13.46 -11.08
N VAL A 106 9.67 13.67 -12.26
CA VAL A 106 10.02 14.80 -13.14
C VAL A 106 9.48 16.09 -12.52
N PRO A 107 10.31 17.12 -12.25
CA PRO A 107 9.88 18.33 -11.54
C PRO A 107 8.68 19.04 -12.17
N ASP A 108 8.64 19.13 -13.49
CA ASP A 108 7.57 19.84 -14.22
C ASP A 108 6.26 19.05 -14.28
N LYS A 109 6.26 17.77 -13.90
CA LYS A 109 5.09 16.88 -13.91
C LYS A 109 4.51 16.64 -12.51
N ARG A 110 4.88 17.44 -11.51
CA ARG A 110 4.42 17.24 -10.12
C ARG A 110 2.89 17.34 -9.97
N ALA A 111 2.28 18.31 -10.64
CA ALA A 111 0.82 18.47 -10.62
C ALA A 111 0.13 17.26 -11.28
N ASP A 112 0.61 16.87 -12.46
CA ASP A 112 0.11 15.68 -13.18
C ASP A 112 0.28 14.41 -12.35
N LEU A 113 1.41 14.27 -11.64
CA LEU A 113 1.67 13.16 -10.74
C LEU A 113 0.66 13.13 -9.59
N LEU A 114 0.34 14.28 -8.99
CA LEU A 114 -0.66 14.35 -7.92
C LEU A 114 -2.04 13.91 -8.41
N VAL A 115 -2.43 14.34 -9.62
CA VAL A 115 -3.70 13.92 -10.25
C VAL A 115 -3.69 12.40 -10.51
N ALA A 116 -2.63 11.86 -11.10
CA ALA A 116 -2.49 10.44 -11.38
C ALA A 116 -2.52 9.59 -10.10
N LEU A 117 -1.79 10.02 -9.06
CA LEU A 117 -1.79 9.37 -7.75
C LEU A 117 -3.16 9.45 -7.07
N GLY A 118 -3.89 10.56 -7.21
CA GLY A 118 -5.25 10.72 -6.69
C GLY A 118 -6.25 9.77 -7.36
N ALA A 119 -6.18 9.64 -8.69
CA ALA A 119 -7.00 8.68 -9.41
C ALA A 119 -6.66 7.23 -9.02
N TYR A 120 -5.37 6.90 -8.94
CA TYR A 120 -4.89 5.59 -8.52
C TYR A 120 -5.32 5.24 -7.10
N TYR A 121 -5.22 6.21 -6.18
CA TYR A 121 -5.68 6.09 -4.80
C TYR A 121 -7.18 5.77 -4.72
N ARG A 122 -8.02 6.54 -5.43
CA ARG A 122 -9.48 6.34 -5.44
C ARG A 122 -9.86 4.97 -5.96
N ALA A 123 -9.21 4.52 -7.04
CA ALA A 123 -9.45 3.19 -7.58
C ALA A 123 -9.13 2.12 -6.51
N LEU A 124 -7.94 2.14 -5.92
CA LEU A 124 -7.57 1.20 -4.85
C LEU A 124 -8.53 1.28 -3.64
N ALA A 125 -8.98 2.47 -3.27
CA ALA A 125 -9.87 2.67 -2.13
C ALA A 125 -11.30 2.14 -2.38
N ALA A 126 -11.77 2.15 -3.63
CA ALA A 126 -13.12 1.72 -3.99
C ALA A 126 -13.40 0.23 -3.66
N SER A 127 -12.37 -0.61 -3.69
CA SER A 127 -12.45 -2.03 -3.34
C SER A 127 -11.88 -2.35 -1.95
N SER A 128 -11.29 -1.36 -1.26
CA SER A 128 -10.59 -1.59 0.00
C SER A 128 -10.91 -0.53 1.06
N SER A 129 -9.90 0.01 1.74
CA SER A 129 -10.04 1.18 2.62
C SER A 129 -9.02 2.22 2.20
N GLU A 130 -9.28 3.47 2.58
CA GLU A 130 -8.38 4.60 2.35
C GLU A 130 -6.94 4.32 2.83
N GLU A 131 -6.79 3.72 4.01
CA GLU A 131 -5.47 3.38 4.55
C GLU A 131 -4.84 2.19 3.84
N THR A 132 -5.63 1.18 3.44
CA THR A 132 -5.13 0.06 2.63
C THR A 132 -4.64 0.55 1.27
N ALA A 133 -5.38 1.43 0.61
CA ALA A 133 -4.99 2.05 -0.65
C ALA A 133 -3.68 2.82 -0.52
N TYR A 134 -3.56 3.68 0.50
CA TYR A 134 -2.33 4.44 0.75
C TYR A 134 -1.12 3.53 1.00
N LEU A 135 -1.29 2.47 1.80
CA LEU A 135 -0.22 1.51 2.09
C LEU A 135 0.19 0.71 0.84
N GLU A 136 -0.77 0.32 -0.01
CA GLU A 136 -0.46 -0.34 -1.28
C GLU A 136 0.31 0.58 -2.22
N MET A 137 -0.09 1.85 -2.34
CA MET A 137 0.66 2.84 -3.11
C MET A 137 2.10 2.98 -2.62
N LEU A 138 2.31 3.08 -1.30
CA LEU A 138 3.65 3.13 -0.71
C LEU A 138 4.44 1.84 -1.01
N LEU A 139 3.81 0.67 -0.89
CA LEU A 139 4.48 -0.62 -1.13
C LEU A 139 4.98 -0.76 -2.58
N ARG A 140 4.19 -0.27 -3.55
CA ARG A 140 4.51 -0.36 -4.99
C ARG A 140 5.40 0.77 -5.49
N ALA A 141 5.38 1.92 -4.83
CA ALA A 141 6.10 3.11 -5.28
C ALA A 141 7.61 2.92 -5.46
N SER A 142 8.21 3.71 -6.34
CA SER A 142 9.65 3.97 -6.31
C SER A 142 10.01 4.78 -5.05
N THR A 143 11.30 4.87 -4.71
CA THR A 143 11.74 5.69 -3.57
C THR A 143 11.32 7.15 -3.73
N SER A 144 11.43 7.69 -4.95
CA SER A 144 11.06 9.08 -5.26
C SER A 144 9.56 9.31 -5.11
N VAL A 145 8.73 8.40 -5.64
CA VAL A 145 7.27 8.49 -5.51
C VAL A 145 6.81 8.34 -4.06
N ALA A 146 7.40 7.43 -3.28
CA ALA A 146 7.02 7.31 -1.88
C ALA A 146 7.43 8.52 -1.03
N GLN A 147 8.56 9.15 -1.34
CA GLN A 147 8.93 10.41 -0.69
C GLN A 147 7.92 11.51 -1.05
N PHE A 148 7.53 11.59 -2.32
CA PHE A 148 6.50 12.52 -2.79
C PHE A 148 5.16 12.28 -2.07
N LEU A 149 4.68 11.04 -2.01
CA LEU A 149 3.44 10.67 -1.31
C LEU A 149 3.44 11.11 0.16
N ARG A 150 4.56 10.94 0.87
CA ARG A 150 4.69 11.36 2.27
C ARG A 150 4.68 12.88 2.43
N GLN A 151 5.28 13.61 1.51
CA GLN A 151 5.36 15.07 1.54
C GLN A 151 4.03 15.73 1.19
N HIS A 152 3.26 15.10 0.30
CA HIS A 152 2.04 15.64 -0.27
C HIS A 152 0.79 14.85 0.16
N LYS A 153 0.84 14.20 1.33
CA LYS A 153 -0.28 13.37 1.82
C LYS A 153 -1.56 14.19 1.96
N ASP A 154 -1.46 15.38 2.55
CA ASP A 154 -2.61 16.25 2.78
C ASP A 154 -3.18 16.80 1.45
N GLU A 155 -2.30 17.13 0.50
CA GLU A 155 -2.70 17.54 -0.85
C GLU A 155 -3.39 16.41 -1.62
N LEU A 156 -2.90 15.18 -1.49
CA LEU A 156 -3.53 14.00 -2.06
C LEU A 156 -4.93 13.79 -1.48
N SER A 157 -5.07 13.88 -0.15
CA SER A 157 -6.37 13.75 0.53
C SER A 157 -7.34 14.85 0.10
N ALA A 158 -6.89 16.10 -0.03
CA ALA A 158 -7.71 17.21 -0.52
C ALA A 158 -8.15 16.99 -1.98
N ALA A 159 -7.23 16.64 -2.88
CA ALA A 159 -7.52 16.39 -4.29
C ALA A 159 -8.50 15.21 -4.49
N VAL A 160 -8.43 14.20 -3.62
CA VAL A 160 -9.38 13.10 -3.62
C VAL A 160 -10.77 13.57 -3.19
N ALA A 161 -10.87 14.36 -2.12
CA ALA A 161 -12.15 14.91 -1.64
C ALA A 161 -12.82 15.84 -2.65
N GLU A 162 -12.07 16.74 -3.29
CA GLU A 162 -12.57 17.65 -4.33
C GLU A 162 -13.12 16.88 -5.55
N SER A 163 -12.40 15.83 -5.98
CA SER A 163 -12.86 15.00 -7.09
C SER A 163 -14.15 14.24 -6.75
N VAL A 164 -14.33 13.78 -5.51
CA VAL A 164 -15.56 13.13 -5.07
C VAL A 164 -16.72 14.13 -5.05
N ALA A 165 -16.50 15.35 -4.55
CA ALA A 165 -17.51 16.41 -4.55
C ALA A 165 -17.95 16.77 -5.98
N ALA A 166 -17.01 16.92 -6.92
CA ALA A 166 -17.30 17.24 -8.32
C ALA A 166 -18.10 16.13 -9.03
N THR A 167 -17.91 14.86 -8.65
CA THR A 167 -18.65 13.73 -9.24
C THR A 167 -20.06 13.58 -8.62
N GLY A 168 -20.27 14.13 -7.42
CA GLY A 168 -21.57 14.10 -6.72
C GLY A 168 -22.55 15.18 -7.17
N GLU A 169 -22.08 16.26 -7.79
CA GLU A 169 -22.94 17.36 -8.27
C GLU A 169 -23.59 17.09 -9.65
N GLU A 170 -23.20 16.03 -10.38
CA GLU A 170 -23.77 15.71 -11.71
C GLU A 170 -25.06 14.86 -11.67
N VAL A 171 -25.62 14.55 -10.49
CA VAL A 171 -26.83 13.70 -10.36
C VAL A 171 -28.13 14.49 -10.08
N GLU A 172 -28.08 15.82 -9.95
CA GLU A 172 -29.27 16.67 -9.91
C GLU A 172 -29.35 17.60 -11.13
N GLY A 173 -29.84 17.06 -12.25
CA GLY A 173 -30.14 17.80 -13.48
C GLY A 173 -31.25 17.17 -14.30
#